data_AF-A0A6N9EKU0-F1
#
_entry.id   AF-A0A6N9EKU0-F1
#
_cell.length_a   1.000
_cell.length_b   1.000
_cell.length_c   1.000
_cell.angle_alpha   90.00
_cell.angle_beta   90.00
_cell.angle_gamma   90.00
#
_symmetry.space_group_name_H-M   'P 1'
#
loop_
_entity.id
_entity.type
_entity.pdbx_description
1 polymer ?
#
loop_
_entity_poly.entity_id
_entity_poly.type
_entity_poly.pdbx_seq_one_letter_code
_entity_poly.pdbx_strand_id
1 'polypeptide(L)'
;MTNETQQTPPPTNAPVLSFEGKRYDINSLPDDIKQVVIGMQVADAQIKMHQDTVKLLTISRQTMARQLNERLRTIDPLPESE
;
A
#
# COMPACT_ATOMS: atom_id res chain seq x y z
N MET A 1 -57.79 -2.81 -15.37
CA MET A 1 -56.63 -3.58 -15.86
C MET A 1 -55.45 -2.62 -15.81
N THR A 2 -54.82 -2.55 -14.63
CA THR A 2 -53.48 -3.06 -14.27
C THR A 2 -52.43 -1.96 -14.41
N ASN A 3 -52.04 -1.38 -13.26
CA ASN A 3 -50.90 -0.50 -13.12
C ASN A 3 -49.61 -1.24 -13.52
N GLU A 4 -48.95 -0.73 -14.55
CA GLU A 4 -47.59 -1.10 -14.90
C GLU A 4 -46.63 -0.38 -13.95
N THR A 5 -46.21 -1.08 -12.89
CA THR A 5 -45.14 -0.62 -12.01
C THR A 5 -43.84 -0.63 -12.80
N GLN A 6 -43.44 0.53 -13.32
CA GLN A 6 -42.11 0.76 -13.89
C GLN A 6 -41.05 0.44 -12.82
N GLN A 7 -40.35 -0.68 -13.02
CA GLN A 7 -39.12 -0.99 -12.32
C GLN A 7 -38.01 -0.15 -12.94
N THR A 8 -37.61 0.92 -12.27
CA THR A 8 -36.36 1.62 -12.56
C THR A 8 -35.19 0.68 -12.27
N PRO A 9 -34.24 0.46 -13.21
CA PRO A 9 -33.05 -0.33 -12.92
C PRO A 9 -32.23 0.36 -11.81
N PRO A 10 -31.70 -0.38 -10.82
CA PRO A 10 -30.92 0.22 -9.74
C PRO A 10 -29.64 0.86 -10.29
N PRO A 11 -29.19 1.99 -9.72
CA PRO A 11 -28.04 2.72 -10.22
C PRO A 11 -26.74 1.90 -10.08
N THR A 12 -26.13 1.56 -11.20
CA THR A 12 -24.97 0.65 -11.35
C THR A 12 -23.61 1.25 -10.92
N ASN A 13 -23.58 2.30 -10.09
CA ASN A 13 -22.34 3.04 -9.74
C ASN A 13 -22.06 3.13 -8.23
N ALA A 14 -22.70 2.31 -7.40
CA ALA A 14 -22.41 2.31 -5.96
C ALA A 14 -20.93 1.92 -5.70
N PRO A 15 -20.20 2.65 -4.84
CA PRO A 15 -18.81 2.33 -4.52
C PRO A 15 -18.74 0.97 -3.81
N VAL A 16 -17.99 0.02 -4.36
CA VAL A 16 -17.86 -1.33 -3.80
C VAL A 16 -16.49 -1.51 -3.16
N LEU A 17 -16.48 -1.86 -1.87
CA LEU A 17 -15.29 -2.34 -1.17
C LEU A 17 -15.14 -3.84 -1.43
N SER A 18 -14.00 -4.25 -1.98
CA SER A 18 -13.62 -5.66 -2.06
C SER A 18 -12.55 -5.94 -1.00
N PHE A 19 -12.84 -6.83 -0.05
CA PHE A 19 -11.96 -7.13 1.08
C PHE A 19 -12.06 -8.62 1.42
N GLU A 20 -10.92 -9.31 1.55
CA GLU A 20 -10.85 -10.73 1.92
C GLU A 20 -11.76 -11.63 1.05
N GLY A 21 -11.79 -11.38 -0.26
CA GLY A 21 -12.62 -12.13 -1.22
C GLY A 21 -14.13 -11.83 -1.13
N LYS A 22 -14.56 -10.90 -0.28
CA LYS A 22 -15.95 -10.46 -0.14
C LYS A 22 -16.14 -9.06 -0.73
N ARG A 23 -17.38 -8.77 -1.14
CA ARG A 23 -17.78 -7.47 -1.71
C ARG A 23 -18.82 -6.82 -0.81
N TYR A 24 -18.65 -5.54 -0.52
CA TYR A 24 -19.53 -4.73 0.32
C TYR A 24 -19.89 -3.45 -0.41
N ASP A 25 -21.17 -3.03 -0.36
CA ASP A 25 -21.55 -1.69 -0.76
C ASP A 25 -21.09 -0.70 0.33
N ILE A 26 -20.17 0.19 -0.01
CA ILE A 26 -19.59 1.16 0.93
C ILE A 26 -20.70 2.01 1.56
N ASN A 27 -21.76 2.34 0.83
CA ASN A 27 -22.83 3.19 1.35
C ASN A 27 -23.60 2.51 2.48
N SER A 28 -23.73 1.18 2.42
CA SER A 28 -24.42 0.36 3.41
C SER A 28 -23.61 0.09 4.68
N LEU A 29 -22.31 0.42 4.68
CA LEU A 29 -21.45 0.20 5.84
C LEU A 29 -21.78 1.21 6.97
N PRO A 30 -21.70 0.78 8.23
CA PRO A 30 -21.70 1.69 9.38
C PRO A 30 -20.57 2.74 9.30
N ASP A 31 -20.78 3.91 9.88
CA ASP A 31 -19.85 5.04 9.76
C ASP A 31 -18.48 4.75 10.39
N ASP A 32 -18.43 4.03 11.51
CA ASP A 32 -17.19 3.57 12.13
C ASP A 32 -16.37 2.69 11.17
N ILE A 33 -17.03 1.79 10.44
CA ILE A 33 -16.37 0.95 9.44
C ILE A 33 -15.90 1.77 8.24
N LYS A 34 -16.70 2.73 7.76
CA LYS A 34 -16.28 3.65 6.69
C LYS A 34 -15.01 4.43 7.06
N GLN A 35 -14.91 4.88 8.31
CA GLN A 35 -13.71 5.58 8.78
C GLN A 35 -12.46 4.69 8.78
N VAL A 36 -12.60 3.40 9.15
CA VAL A 36 -11.50 2.44 9.05
C VAL A 36 -11.06 2.25 7.60
N VAL A 37 -12.01 2.11 6.66
CA VAL A 37 -11.71 1.98 5.23
C VAL A 37 -10.94 3.19 4.70
N ILE A 38 -11.35 4.41 5.09
CA ILE A 38 -10.66 5.65 4.71
C ILE A 38 -9.23 5.65 5.29
N GLY A 39 -9.07 5.32 6.58
CA GLY A 39 -7.76 5.25 7.22
C GLY A 39 -6.81 4.26 6.52
N MET A 40 -7.35 3.11 6.11
CA MET A 40 -6.60 2.11 5.35
C MET A 40 -6.16 2.63 3.98
N GLN A 41 -7.06 3.29 3.24
CA GLN A 41 -6.72 3.88 1.93
C GLN A 41 -5.66 4.98 2.05
N VAL A 42 -5.69 5.79 3.11
CA VAL A 42 -4.65 6.78 3.40
C VAL A 42 -3.32 6.09 3.67
N ALA A 43 -3.30 5.03 4.48
CA ALA A 43 -2.09 4.27 4.74
C ALA A 43 -1.50 3.66 3.46
N ASP A 44 -2.33 3.07 2.60
CA ASP A 44 -1.90 2.52 1.30
C ASP A 44 -1.32 3.61 0.39
N ALA A 45 -1.93 4.81 0.38
CA ALA A 45 -1.41 5.94 -0.36
C ALA A 45 -0.04 6.38 0.19
N GLN A 46 0.13 6.45 1.51
CA GLN A 46 1.43 6.79 2.13
C GLN A 46 2.50 5.75 1.79
N ILE A 47 2.16 4.45 1.82
CA ILE A 47 3.08 3.39 1.40
C ILE A 47 3.50 3.61 -0.05
N LYS A 48 2.55 3.82 -0.96
CA LYS A 48 2.85 4.07 -2.39
C LYS A 48 3.73 5.31 -2.59
N MET A 49 3.46 6.40 -1.88
CA MET A 49 4.23 7.63 -1.98
C MET A 49 5.68 7.45 -1.48
N HIS A 50 5.90 6.60 -0.47
CA HIS A 50 7.23 6.39 0.10
C HIS A 50 8.01 5.21 -0.50
N GLN A 51 7.40 4.40 -1.37
CA GLN A 51 8.06 3.28 -2.04
C GLN A 51 9.34 3.71 -2.78
N ASP A 52 9.28 4.79 -3.56
CA ASP A 52 10.44 5.28 -4.31
C ASP A 52 11.53 5.84 -3.39
N THR A 53 11.15 6.47 -2.27
CA THR A 53 12.10 6.92 -1.24
C THR A 53 12.86 5.73 -0.64
N VAL A 54 12.16 4.69 -0.22
CA VAL A 54 12.77 3.48 0.34
C VAL A 54 13.70 2.82 -0.68
N LYS A 55 13.28 2.75 -1.95
CA LYS A 55 14.10 2.21 -3.05
C LYS A 55 15.37 3.02 -3.25
N LEU A 56 15.29 4.34 -3.28
CA LEU A 56 16.44 5.22 -3.43
C LEU A 56 17.42 5.07 -2.26
N LEU A 57 16.93 5.07 -1.02
CA LEU A 57 17.76 4.86 0.17
C LEU A 57 18.49 3.51 0.13
N THR A 58 17.79 2.47 -0.34
CA THR A 58 18.38 1.13 -0.51
C THR A 58 19.53 1.14 -1.52
N ILE A 59 19.32 1.75 -2.70
CA ILE A 59 20.35 1.88 -3.75
C ILE A 59 21.55 2.69 -3.23
N SER A 60 21.30 3.79 -2.54
CA SER A 60 22.35 4.63 -1.94
C SER A 60 23.18 3.84 -0.93
N ARG A 61 22.54 3.13 0.01
CA ARG A 61 23.24 2.25 0.97
C ARG A 61 24.11 1.20 0.29
N GLN A 62 23.58 0.54 -0.74
CA GLN A 62 24.35 -0.46 -1.50
C GLN A 62 25.55 0.15 -2.22
N THR A 63 25.38 1.34 -2.78
CA THR A 63 26.47 2.09 -3.44
C THR A 63 27.57 2.42 -2.44
N MET A 64 27.19 2.95 -1.27
CA MET A 64 28.14 3.25 -0.20
C MET A 64 28.84 1.99 0.31
N ALA A 65 28.13 0.87 0.48
CA ALA A 65 28.74 -0.40 0.88
C ALA A 65 29.80 -0.89 -0.12
N ARG A 66 29.53 -0.77 -1.43
CA ARG A 66 30.53 -1.08 -2.47
C ARG A 66 31.75 -0.17 -2.38
N GLN A 67 31.53 1.14 -2.26
CA GLN A 67 32.63 2.11 -2.11
C GLN A 67 33.46 1.83 -0.85
N LEU A 68 32.79 1.48 0.25
CA LEU A 68 33.46 1.12 1.50
C LEU A 68 34.31 -0.14 1.31
N ASN A 69 33.76 -1.20 0.72
CA ASN A 69 34.51 -2.42 0.44
C ASN A 69 35.77 -2.17 -0.40
N GLU A 70 35.67 -1.36 -1.46
CA GLU A 70 36.82 -1.00 -2.28
C GLU A 70 37.91 -0.25 -1.49
N ARG A 71 37.51 0.66 -0.60
CA ARG A 71 38.45 1.41 0.26
C ARG A 71 39.09 0.52 1.32
N LEU A 72 38.34 -0.43 1.87
CA LEU A 72 38.85 -1.36 2.88
C LEU A 72 39.87 -2.35 2.29
N ARG A 73 39.89 -2.59 0.97
CA ARG A 73 40.91 -3.45 0.33
C ARG A 73 42.34 -2.97 0.54
N THR A 74 42.56 -1.70 0.84
CA THR A 74 43.89 -1.14 1.09
C THR A 74 44.23 -1.08 2.58
N ILE A 75 43.39 -1.65 3.45
CA ILE A 75 43.56 -1.62 4.90
C ILE A 75 43.67 -3.06 5.38
N ASP A 76 44.71 -3.36 6.16
CA ASP A 76 44.86 -4.67 6.79
C ASP A 76 43.77 -4.86 7.85
N PRO A 77 42.94 -5.91 7.74
CA PRO A 77 41.93 -6.20 8.74
C PRO A 77 42.59 -6.68 10.04
N LEU A 78 41.86 -6.49 11.14
CA LEU A 78 42.25 -7.10 12.41
C LEU A 78 42.26 -8.63 12.27
N PRO A 79 43.17 -9.33 12.97
CA PRO A 79 43.17 -10.79 12.99
C PRO A 79 41.83 -11.31 13.55
N GLU A 80 41.35 -12.43 13.01
CA GLU A 80 40.15 -13.07 13.54
C GLU A 80 40.35 -13.38 15.03
N SER A 81 39.35 -13.05 15.84
CA SER A 81 39.33 -13.41 17.25
C SER A 81 38.87 -14.87 17.35
N GLU A 82 39.75 -15.76 17.85
CA GLU A 82 39.43 -17.17 18.14
C GLU A 82 38.31 -17.33 19.19
#